data_AF-A0A371MU29-F1
#
_entry.id   AF-A0A371MU29-F1
#
_cell.length_a   1.000
_cell.length_b   1.000
_cell.length_c   1.000
_cell.angle_alpha   90.00
_cell.angle_beta   90.00
_cell.angle_gamma   90.00
#
_symmetry.space_group_name_H-M   'P 1'
#
loop_
_entity.id
_entity.type
_entity.pdbx_description
1 polymer ?
#
loop_
_entity_poly.entity_id
_entity_poly.type
_entity_poly.pdbx_seq_one_letter_code
_entity_poly.pdbx_strand_id
1 'polypeptide(L)'
;MAVHDHDSDETNGAEGGSSGRSTKTLAVVAAINFIGFVVELAGGLLFGSVALISDAMHMLFDMIAYVMAFSASYTAERFEGGERWSYGLHRLEPVAAFLNGILLVPMVGYILWESYQRFLDPVSINPTMTLIIAIGGLLVNLGSVYVLQGGDMSLNERGAFYHLLGDAGGSIAVIISTAVIAVFDVPIADPIVAVLIAVLVLWSAGKVLWESSSILLARSPTDTNQLRDELLTIDGVERVDDLHVWQVCSQLTVATVRLSDAAETFEDQQMIRRRAHEQLTRGGVDHATVELLGTADVNAESTTRTSHAH
;
A
#
# COMPACT_ATOMS: atom_id res chain seq x y z
N MET A 1 24.08 -15.43 -51.51
CA MET A 1 24.79 -16.63 -50.99
C MET A 1 26.01 -16.10 -50.25
N ALA A 2 26.08 -16.00 -48.92
CA ALA A 2 25.21 -16.42 -47.83
C ALA A 2 25.22 -15.30 -46.77
N VAL A 3 24.08 -15.07 -46.12
CA VAL A 3 23.96 -14.23 -44.92
C VAL A 3 24.18 -15.17 -43.73
N HIS A 4 25.08 -14.79 -42.82
CA HIS A 4 25.30 -15.50 -41.57
C HIS A 4 24.15 -15.18 -40.61
N ASP A 5 23.33 -16.17 -40.32
CA ASP A 5 22.41 -16.17 -39.18
C ASP A 5 23.22 -16.44 -37.91
N HIS A 6 23.08 -15.56 -36.93
CA HIS A 6 23.43 -15.84 -35.55
C HIS A 6 22.12 -16.01 -34.78
N ASP A 7 21.71 -17.27 -34.60
CA ASP A 7 20.78 -17.67 -33.55
C ASP A 7 21.36 -17.25 -32.20
N SER A 8 20.62 -16.41 -31.49
CA SER A 8 20.80 -16.18 -30.06
C SER A 8 19.54 -16.70 -29.37
N ASP A 9 19.67 -17.95 -28.94
CA ASP A 9 18.81 -18.54 -27.92
C ASP A 9 19.12 -17.90 -26.54
N GLU A 10 18.11 -17.93 -25.67
CA GLU A 10 18.14 -17.64 -24.23
C GLU A 10 18.05 -16.16 -23.77
N THR A 11 16.87 -15.74 -23.34
CA THR A 11 16.46 -15.85 -21.92
C THR A 11 15.01 -15.39 -21.76
N ASN A 12 14.12 -16.33 -21.42
CA ASN A 12 12.76 -16.04 -21.02
C ASN A 12 12.79 -15.32 -19.66
N GLY A 13 12.62 -14.00 -19.68
CA GLY A 13 12.35 -13.18 -18.50
C GLY A 13 11.00 -13.53 -17.90
N ALA A 14 11.01 -14.41 -16.90
CA ALA A 14 9.87 -14.77 -16.09
C ALA A 14 9.58 -13.69 -15.03
N GLU A 15 9.12 -12.51 -15.43
CA GLU A 15 8.65 -11.45 -14.49
C GLU A 15 7.25 -10.89 -14.83
N GLY A 16 6.62 -11.31 -15.93
CA GLY A 16 5.29 -10.81 -16.34
C GLY A 16 4.07 -11.53 -15.74
N GLY A 17 4.26 -12.47 -14.81
CA GLY A 17 3.21 -13.40 -14.36
C GLY A 17 2.47 -13.03 -13.07
N SER A 18 3.02 -12.13 -12.24
CA SER A 18 2.48 -11.76 -10.92
C SER A 18 1.59 -10.52 -10.96
N SER A 19 1.94 -9.49 -11.72
CA SER A 19 1.20 -8.21 -11.77
C SER A 19 -0.22 -8.36 -12.33
N GLY A 20 -0.34 -9.00 -13.49
CA GLY A 20 -1.65 -9.25 -14.13
C GLY A 20 -2.58 -10.19 -13.36
N ARG A 21 -2.07 -10.93 -12.37
CA ARG A 21 -2.87 -11.74 -11.45
C ARG A 21 -3.40 -10.87 -10.30
N SER A 22 -2.53 -10.05 -9.70
CA SER A 22 -2.85 -9.07 -8.66
C SER A 22 -4.01 -8.16 -9.03
N THR A 23 -3.97 -7.58 -10.24
CA THR A 23 -5.02 -6.68 -10.73
C THR A 23 -6.36 -7.41 -10.92
N LYS A 24 -6.36 -8.67 -11.40
CA LYS A 24 -7.60 -9.47 -11.54
C LYS A 24 -8.19 -9.86 -10.19
N THR A 25 -7.35 -10.20 -9.21
CA THR A 25 -7.77 -10.56 -7.87
C THR A 25 -8.48 -9.39 -7.17
N LEU A 26 -7.90 -8.19 -7.23
CA LEU A 26 -8.53 -6.98 -6.69
C LEU A 26 -9.86 -6.65 -7.37
N ALA A 27 -9.98 -6.88 -8.69
CA ALA A 27 -11.24 -6.70 -9.40
C ALA A 27 -12.33 -7.68 -8.93
N VAL A 28 -11.98 -8.93 -8.64
CA VAL A 28 -12.91 -9.92 -8.10
C VAL A 28 -13.41 -9.51 -6.72
N VAL A 29 -12.51 -9.07 -5.83
CA VAL A 29 -12.89 -8.59 -4.50
C VAL A 29 -13.80 -7.36 -4.59
N ALA A 30 -13.45 -6.40 -5.45
CA ALA A 30 -14.29 -5.23 -5.69
C ALA A 30 -15.70 -5.61 -6.21
N ALA A 31 -15.79 -6.60 -7.10
CA ALA A 31 -17.07 -7.09 -7.61
C ALA A 31 -17.91 -7.80 -6.53
N ILE A 32 -17.28 -8.61 -5.68
CA ILE A 32 -17.94 -9.27 -4.56
C ILE A 32 -18.52 -8.24 -3.58
N ASN A 33 -17.73 -7.24 -3.19
CA ASN A 33 -18.20 -6.18 -2.30
C ASN A 33 -19.29 -5.31 -2.92
N PHE A 34 -19.21 -5.03 -4.22
CA PHE A 34 -20.29 -4.33 -4.92
C PHE A 34 -21.60 -5.10 -4.90
N ILE A 35 -21.56 -6.42 -5.09
CA ILE A 35 -22.76 -7.26 -5.00
C ILE A 35 -23.33 -7.24 -3.58
N GLY A 36 -22.47 -7.37 -2.55
CA GLY A 36 -22.86 -7.26 -1.15
C GLY A 36 -23.57 -5.93 -0.84
N PHE A 37 -22.95 -4.82 -1.24
CA PHE A 37 -23.53 -3.48 -1.14
C PHE A 37 -24.93 -3.39 -1.77
N VAL A 38 -25.10 -3.89 -3.00
CA VAL A 38 -26.40 -3.84 -3.69
C VAL A 38 -27.46 -4.67 -2.94
N VAL A 39 -27.09 -5.84 -2.43
CA VAL A 39 -28.00 -6.71 -1.66
C VAL A 39 -28.43 -6.05 -0.36
N GLU A 40 -27.50 -5.48 0.41
CA GLU A 40 -27.80 -4.82 1.68
C GLU A 40 -28.58 -3.53 1.49
N LEU A 41 -28.24 -2.72 0.48
CA LEU A 41 -28.99 -1.51 0.16
C LEU A 41 -30.42 -1.86 -0.26
N ALA A 42 -30.60 -2.85 -1.14
CA ALA A 42 -31.93 -3.31 -1.53
C ALA A 42 -32.71 -3.86 -0.34
N GLY A 43 -32.07 -4.68 0.52
CA GLY A 43 -32.69 -5.19 1.74
C GLY A 43 -33.09 -4.06 2.70
N GLY A 44 -32.21 -3.09 2.92
CA GLY A 44 -32.48 -1.92 3.75
C GLY A 44 -33.67 -1.10 3.25
N LEU A 45 -33.76 -0.86 1.94
CA LEU A 45 -34.87 -0.13 1.32
C LEU A 45 -36.17 -0.92 1.30
N LEU A 46 -36.13 -2.22 0.98
CA LEU A 46 -37.33 -3.07 0.89
C LEU A 46 -37.94 -3.36 2.26
N PHE A 47 -37.11 -3.56 3.28
CA PHE A 47 -37.53 -3.89 4.63
C PHE A 47 -37.57 -2.68 5.57
N GLY A 48 -37.23 -1.48 5.08
CA GLY A 48 -37.21 -0.24 5.87
C GLY A 48 -36.22 -0.27 7.03
N SER A 49 -35.11 -1.01 6.89
CA SER A 49 -34.14 -1.24 7.97
C SER A 49 -32.99 -0.24 7.89
N VAL A 50 -32.95 0.68 8.85
CA VAL A 50 -31.86 1.65 9.00
C VAL A 50 -30.51 0.96 9.24
N ALA A 51 -30.51 -0.17 9.95
CA ALA A 51 -29.30 -0.95 10.20
C ALA A 51 -28.69 -1.50 8.90
N LEU A 52 -29.51 -2.07 8.01
CA LEU A 52 -29.07 -2.57 6.70
C LEU A 52 -28.61 -1.43 5.77
N ILE A 53 -29.25 -0.26 5.83
CA ILE A 53 -28.81 0.92 5.07
C ILE A 53 -27.45 1.41 5.58
N SER A 54 -27.24 1.42 6.90
CA SER A 54 -25.96 1.79 7.50
C SER A 54 -24.83 0.84 7.10
N ASP A 55 -25.10 -0.46 7.11
CA ASP A 55 -24.15 -1.50 6.69
C ASP A 55 -23.82 -1.38 5.19
N ALA A 56 -24.83 -1.12 4.36
CA ALA A 56 -24.62 -0.85 2.94
C ALA A 56 -23.72 0.38 2.71
N MET A 57 -23.84 1.44 3.52
CA MET A 57 -22.94 2.60 3.42
C MET A 57 -21.51 2.26 3.80
N HIS A 58 -21.29 1.39 4.78
CA HIS A 58 -19.98 0.86 5.14
C HIS A 58 -19.36 0.07 3.97
N MET A 59 -20.11 -0.90 3.43
CA MET A 59 -19.71 -1.70 2.25
C MET A 59 -19.42 -0.84 1.01
N LEU A 60 -20.13 0.27 0.84
CA LEU A 60 -19.87 1.23 -0.25
C LEU A 60 -18.49 1.89 -0.12
N PHE A 61 -18.11 2.32 1.08
CA PHE A 61 -16.79 2.93 1.30
C PHE A 61 -15.66 1.92 1.06
N ASP A 62 -15.84 0.68 1.50
CA ASP A 62 -14.88 -0.40 1.24
C ASP A 62 -14.78 -0.69 -0.25
N MET A 63 -15.91 -0.76 -0.97
CA MET A 63 -15.90 -0.93 -2.41
C MET A 63 -15.15 0.22 -3.12
N ILE A 64 -15.39 1.48 -2.71
CA ILE A 64 -14.68 2.64 -3.26
C ILE A 64 -13.17 2.50 -3.02
N ALA A 65 -12.75 2.04 -1.84
CA ALA A 65 -11.36 1.76 -1.52
C ALA A 65 -10.74 0.74 -2.48
N TYR A 66 -11.40 -0.41 -2.68
CA TYR A 66 -10.94 -1.45 -3.60
C TYR A 66 -10.88 -0.96 -5.05
N VAL A 67 -11.87 -0.19 -5.50
CA VAL A 67 -11.90 0.37 -6.86
C VAL A 67 -10.76 1.38 -7.06
N MET A 68 -10.47 2.24 -6.08
CA MET A 68 -9.33 3.16 -6.14
C MET A 68 -8.00 2.40 -6.17
N ALA A 69 -7.82 1.42 -5.29
CA ALA A 69 -6.61 0.59 -5.25
C ALA A 69 -6.39 -0.17 -6.56
N PHE A 70 -7.45 -0.81 -7.09
CA PHE A 70 -7.43 -1.47 -8.40
C PHE A 70 -7.08 -0.49 -9.52
N SER A 71 -7.73 0.67 -9.57
CA SER A 71 -7.52 1.66 -10.64
C SER A 71 -6.09 2.22 -10.61
N ALA A 72 -5.54 2.46 -9.41
CA ALA A 72 -4.17 2.89 -9.23
C ALA A 72 -3.18 1.83 -9.71
N SER A 73 -3.33 0.56 -9.29
CA SER A 73 -2.48 -0.54 -9.76
C SER A 73 -2.60 -0.77 -11.27
N TYR A 74 -3.82 -0.85 -11.80
CA TYR A 74 -4.05 -1.05 -13.24
C TYR A 74 -3.42 0.06 -14.08
N THR A 75 -3.50 1.31 -13.60
CA THR A 75 -2.92 2.47 -14.30
C THR A 75 -1.40 2.47 -14.19
N ALA A 76 -0.85 2.15 -13.01
CA ALA A 76 0.59 2.04 -12.79
C ALA A 76 1.23 0.95 -13.68
N GLU A 77 0.56 -0.18 -13.88
CA GLU A 77 1.03 -1.28 -14.74
C GLU A 77 0.98 -0.96 -16.23
N ARG A 78 0.06 -0.10 -16.68
CA ARG A 78 -0.20 0.11 -18.11
C ARG A 78 0.41 1.39 -18.68
N PHE A 79 0.79 2.32 -17.80
CA PHE A 79 1.43 3.57 -18.17
C PHE A 79 2.87 3.58 -17.65
N GLU A 80 3.71 2.76 -18.29
CA GLU A 80 5.16 2.81 -18.16
C GLU A 80 5.69 4.13 -18.75
N GLY A 81 6.80 4.65 -18.22
CA GLY A 81 7.25 6.03 -18.41
C GLY A 81 7.20 6.58 -19.85
N GLY A 82 6.80 7.84 -20.00
CA GLY A 82 6.72 8.55 -21.28
C GLY A 82 7.15 10.02 -21.18
N GLU A 83 7.10 10.76 -22.29
CA GLU A 83 7.61 12.14 -22.37
C GLU A 83 7.04 13.11 -21.32
N ARG A 84 5.77 12.92 -20.93
CA ARG A 84 5.10 13.75 -19.92
C ARG A 84 5.19 13.20 -18.50
N TRP A 85 5.32 11.89 -18.37
CA TRP A 85 5.33 11.18 -17.09
C TRP A 85 6.56 10.27 -17.08
N SER A 86 7.72 10.81 -16.73
CA SER A 86 9.01 10.12 -16.90
C SER A 86 9.11 8.83 -16.08
N TYR A 87 8.50 8.80 -14.89
CA TYR A 87 8.35 7.60 -14.05
C TYR A 87 6.95 6.98 -14.18
N GLY A 88 6.22 7.25 -15.26
CA GLY A 88 4.85 6.77 -15.41
C GLY A 88 3.90 7.31 -14.34
N LEU A 89 2.86 6.55 -14.05
CA LEU A 89 1.80 6.92 -13.10
C LEU A 89 1.86 6.14 -11.77
N HIS A 90 3.03 5.61 -11.40
CA HIS A 90 3.23 4.83 -10.17
C HIS A 90 2.85 5.61 -8.89
N ARG A 91 2.95 6.95 -8.89
CA ARG A 91 2.53 7.80 -7.75
C ARG A 91 1.03 7.75 -7.44
N LEU A 92 0.20 7.19 -8.32
CA LEU A 92 -1.23 7.00 -8.02
C LEU A 92 -1.47 5.99 -6.88
N GLU A 93 -0.55 5.04 -6.68
CA GLU A 93 -0.65 4.06 -5.61
C GLU A 93 -0.66 4.71 -4.20
N PRO A 94 0.37 5.49 -3.79
CA PRO A 94 0.34 6.17 -2.49
C PRO A 94 -0.79 7.20 -2.39
N VAL A 95 -1.21 7.85 -3.49
CA VAL A 95 -2.37 8.75 -3.48
C VAL A 95 -3.66 7.99 -3.16
N ALA A 96 -3.91 6.85 -3.81
CA ALA A 96 -5.08 6.02 -3.55
C ALA A 96 -5.09 5.49 -2.11
N ALA A 97 -3.93 5.04 -1.61
CA ALA A 97 -3.79 4.60 -0.22
C ALA A 97 -4.07 5.73 0.79
N PHE A 98 -3.58 6.94 0.52
CA PHE A 98 -3.83 8.11 1.37
C PHE A 98 -5.32 8.49 1.39
N LEU A 99 -5.96 8.56 0.22
CA LEU A 99 -7.40 8.84 0.11
C LEU A 99 -8.23 7.78 0.82
N ASN A 100 -7.87 6.50 0.68
CA ASN A 100 -8.52 5.42 1.40
C ASN A 100 -8.41 5.60 2.92
N GLY A 101 -7.20 5.89 3.42
CA GLY A 101 -6.98 6.17 4.84
C GLY A 101 -7.85 7.32 5.36
N ILE A 102 -8.07 8.38 4.57
CA ILE A 102 -8.96 9.48 4.92
C ILE A 102 -10.42 9.04 4.97
N LEU A 103 -10.88 8.21 4.02
CA LEU A 103 -12.27 7.73 3.96
C LEU A 103 -12.64 6.85 5.16
N LEU A 104 -11.67 6.14 5.75
CA LEU A 104 -11.90 5.32 6.95
C LEU A 104 -12.20 6.15 8.20
N VAL A 105 -11.67 7.38 8.31
CA VAL A 105 -11.83 8.24 9.49
C VAL A 105 -13.30 8.61 9.78
N PRO A 106 -14.09 9.16 8.84
CA PRO A 106 -15.50 9.47 9.10
C PRO A 106 -16.32 8.21 9.38
N MET A 107 -15.98 7.08 8.76
CA MET A 107 -16.64 5.79 8.99
C MET A 107 -16.44 5.29 10.43
N VAL A 108 -15.20 5.30 10.92
CA VAL A 108 -14.89 5.00 12.33
C VAL A 108 -15.58 5.99 13.26
N GLY A 109 -15.57 7.28 12.91
CA GLY A 109 -16.27 8.31 13.68
C GLY A 109 -17.76 8.04 13.82
N TYR A 110 -18.41 7.57 12.76
CA TYR A 110 -19.81 7.15 12.77
C TYR A 110 -20.03 5.93 13.67
N ILE A 111 -19.21 4.87 13.56
CA ILE A 111 -19.32 3.66 14.40
C ILE A 111 -19.17 4.01 15.89
N LEU A 112 -18.19 4.86 16.24
CA LEU A 112 -17.99 5.30 17.63
C LEU A 112 -19.17 6.12 18.14
N TRP A 113 -19.71 7.01 17.31
CA TRP A 113 -20.89 7.80 17.66
C TRP A 113 -22.12 6.91 17.87
N GLU A 114 -22.39 5.96 16.98
CA GLU A 114 -23.52 5.03 17.11
C GLU A 114 -23.35 4.10 18.33
N SER A 115 -22.14 3.59 18.56
CA SER A 115 -21.83 2.77 19.74
C SER A 115 -22.05 3.53 21.04
N TYR A 116 -21.68 4.82 21.07
CA TYR A 116 -21.94 5.69 22.22
C TYR A 116 -23.44 5.90 22.44
N GLN A 117 -24.23 6.12 21.38
CA GLN A 117 -25.70 6.23 21.50
C GLN A 117 -26.30 4.92 22.04
N ARG A 118 -25.91 3.76 21.51
CA ARG A 118 -26.38 2.44 21.96
C ARG A 118 -25.94 2.11 23.39
N PHE A 119 -24.83 2.66 23.85
CA PHE A 119 -24.41 2.52 25.24
C PHE A 119 -25.32 3.32 26.20
N LEU A 120 -25.79 4.50 25.79
CA LEU A 120 -26.67 5.35 26.60
C LEU A 120 -28.13 4.89 26.58
N ASP A 121 -28.63 4.48 25.41
CA ASP A 121 -29.99 3.98 25.23
C ASP A 121 -29.94 2.63 24.51
N PRO A 122 -29.86 1.51 25.25
CA PRO A 122 -29.74 0.18 24.66
C PRO A 122 -30.95 -0.17 23.80
N VAL A 123 -30.73 -0.27 22.49
CA VAL A 123 -31.75 -0.69 21.54
C VAL A 123 -31.76 -2.22 21.44
N SER A 124 -32.94 -2.83 21.48
CA SER A 124 -33.09 -4.27 21.23
C SER A 124 -32.74 -4.60 19.78
N ILE A 125 -31.60 -5.25 19.56
CA ILE A 125 -31.25 -5.81 18.25
C ILE A 125 -32.04 -7.10 17.98
N ASN A 126 -32.33 -7.42 16.71
CA ASN A 126 -32.87 -8.72 16.33
C ASN A 126 -31.71 -9.70 16.18
N PRO A 127 -31.46 -10.61 17.15
CA PRO A 127 -30.24 -11.41 17.14
C PRO A 127 -30.19 -12.36 15.93
N THR A 128 -31.35 -12.85 15.48
CA THR A 128 -31.45 -13.73 14.31
C THR A 128 -31.01 -13.01 13.04
N MET A 129 -31.50 -11.79 12.82
CA MET A 129 -31.15 -11.01 11.62
C MET A 129 -29.67 -10.62 11.64
N THR A 130 -29.17 -10.13 12.77
CA THR A 130 -27.76 -9.74 12.95
C THR A 130 -26.84 -10.94 12.72
N LEU A 131 -27.20 -12.13 13.23
CA LEU A 131 -26.41 -13.34 13.05
C LEU A 131 -26.37 -13.80 11.58
N ILE A 132 -27.49 -13.71 10.86
CA ILE A 132 -27.53 -14.05 9.42
C ILE A 132 -26.60 -13.12 8.63
N ILE A 133 -26.66 -11.81 8.88
CA ILE A 133 -25.81 -10.82 8.20
C ILE A 133 -24.34 -11.08 8.53
N ALA A 134 -23.99 -11.22 9.81
CA ALA A 134 -22.61 -11.42 10.24
C ALA A 134 -22.01 -12.75 9.73
N ILE A 135 -22.80 -13.82 9.67
CA ILE A 135 -22.36 -15.09 9.05
C ILE A 135 -22.21 -14.93 7.53
N GLY A 136 -23.14 -14.22 6.87
CA GLY A 136 -23.04 -13.92 5.44
C GLY A 136 -21.76 -13.16 5.11
N GLY A 137 -21.49 -12.06 5.82
CA GLY A 137 -20.27 -11.28 5.70
C GLY A 137 -19.01 -12.10 5.98
N LEU A 138 -19.02 -12.94 7.03
CA LEU A 138 -17.91 -13.85 7.32
C LEU A 138 -17.64 -14.82 6.16
N LEU A 139 -18.68 -15.43 5.59
CA LEU A 139 -18.52 -16.36 4.46
C LEU A 139 -17.99 -15.64 3.21
N VAL A 140 -18.46 -14.42 2.95
CA VAL A 140 -17.97 -13.58 1.84
C VAL A 140 -16.49 -13.25 2.05
N ASN A 141 -16.10 -12.79 3.24
CA ASN A 141 -14.71 -12.45 3.54
C ASN A 141 -13.78 -13.67 3.49
N LEU A 142 -14.20 -14.81 4.05
CA LEU A 142 -13.44 -16.06 3.96
C LEU A 142 -13.34 -16.57 2.52
N GLY A 143 -14.40 -16.42 1.72
CA GLY A 143 -14.38 -16.72 0.29
C GLY A 143 -13.37 -15.86 -0.46
N SER A 144 -13.36 -14.54 -0.20
CA SER A 144 -12.39 -13.60 -0.77
C SER A 144 -10.96 -13.94 -0.35
N VAL A 145 -10.73 -14.26 0.93
CA VAL A 145 -9.42 -14.73 1.44
C VAL A 145 -8.97 -16.01 0.74
N TYR A 146 -9.89 -16.98 0.54
CA TYR A 146 -9.59 -18.22 -0.18
C TYR A 146 -9.23 -17.98 -1.65
N VAL A 147 -9.85 -16.99 -2.29
CA VAL A 147 -9.50 -16.58 -3.67
C VAL A 147 -8.13 -15.90 -3.71
N LEU A 148 -7.77 -15.13 -2.68
CA LEU A 148 -6.46 -14.47 -2.56
C LEU A 148 -5.33 -15.44 -2.19
N GLN A 149 -5.60 -16.53 -1.46
CA GLN A 149 -4.57 -17.51 -1.09
C GLN A 149 -4.25 -18.42 -2.29
N GLY A 150 -3.10 -18.23 -2.93
CA GLY A 150 -2.77 -19.05 -4.11
C GLY A 150 -1.40 -18.87 -4.76
N GLY A 151 -0.52 -18.02 -4.23
CA GLY A 151 0.83 -17.81 -4.77
C GLY A 151 1.59 -16.71 -4.04
N ASP A 152 2.70 -16.25 -4.62
CA ASP A 152 3.44 -15.08 -4.11
C ASP A 152 2.57 -13.83 -4.20
N MET A 153 2.11 -13.35 -3.05
CA MET A 153 1.22 -12.19 -2.94
C MET A 153 2.00 -10.90 -3.16
N SER A 154 1.51 -10.06 -4.07
CA SER A 154 1.99 -8.68 -4.22
C SER A 154 1.76 -7.86 -2.95
N LEU A 155 2.45 -6.73 -2.79
CA LEU A 155 2.22 -5.84 -1.63
C LEU A 155 0.75 -5.37 -1.54
N ASN A 156 0.12 -5.09 -2.68
CA ASN A 156 -1.28 -4.68 -2.72
C ASN A 156 -2.23 -5.84 -2.39
N GLU A 157 -1.93 -7.07 -2.86
CA GLU A 157 -2.67 -8.28 -2.48
C GLU A 157 -2.52 -8.60 -1.00
N ARG A 158 -1.32 -8.43 -0.41
CA ARG A 158 -1.11 -8.56 1.04
C ARG A 158 -1.93 -7.53 1.80
N GLY A 159 -1.97 -6.29 1.33
CA GLY A 159 -2.79 -5.22 1.90
C GLY A 159 -4.28 -5.61 1.92
N ALA A 160 -4.82 -6.02 0.77
CA ALA A 160 -6.20 -6.50 0.65
C ALA A 160 -6.47 -7.74 1.51
N PHE A 161 -5.54 -8.69 1.58
CA PHE A 161 -5.66 -9.90 2.40
C PHE A 161 -5.77 -9.58 3.89
N TYR A 162 -4.89 -8.73 4.42
CA TYR A 162 -4.94 -8.34 5.83
C TYR A 162 -6.18 -7.52 6.16
N HIS A 163 -6.69 -6.73 5.21
CA HIS A 163 -7.95 -6.03 5.36
C HIS A 163 -9.14 -7.01 5.47
N LEU A 164 -9.28 -7.94 4.52
CA LEU A 164 -10.31 -8.97 4.54
C LEU A 164 -10.26 -9.86 5.80
N LEU A 165 -9.05 -10.14 6.29
CA LEU A 165 -8.86 -10.88 7.54
C LEU A 165 -9.33 -10.06 8.76
N GLY A 166 -9.13 -8.74 8.72
CA GLY A 166 -9.69 -7.79 9.68
C GLY A 166 -11.23 -7.82 9.68
N ASP A 167 -11.85 -7.77 8.51
CA ASP A 167 -13.32 -7.79 8.37
C ASP A 167 -13.92 -9.13 8.80
N ALA A 168 -13.24 -10.25 8.50
CA ALA A 168 -13.60 -11.57 9.01
C ALA A 168 -13.50 -11.62 10.55
N GLY A 169 -12.43 -11.06 11.12
CA GLY A 169 -12.28 -10.92 12.57
C GLY A 169 -13.39 -10.07 13.21
N GLY A 170 -13.76 -8.96 12.55
CA GLY A 170 -14.89 -8.12 12.95
C GLY A 170 -16.22 -8.89 12.91
N SER A 171 -16.47 -9.65 11.85
CA SER A 171 -17.66 -10.50 11.71
C SER A 171 -17.75 -11.55 12.83
N ILE A 172 -16.63 -12.19 13.18
CA ILE A 172 -16.57 -13.14 14.31
C ILE A 172 -16.89 -12.43 15.63
N ALA A 173 -16.33 -11.24 15.86
CA ALA A 173 -16.58 -10.48 17.07
C ALA A 173 -18.08 -10.10 17.20
N VAL A 174 -18.71 -9.68 16.09
CA VAL A 174 -20.16 -9.40 16.03
C VAL A 174 -20.98 -10.66 16.33
N ILE A 175 -20.63 -11.81 15.73
CA ILE A 175 -21.29 -13.10 16.01
C ILE A 175 -21.23 -13.45 17.50
N ILE A 176 -20.05 -13.33 18.12
CA ILE A 176 -19.85 -13.60 19.54
C ILE A 176 -20.68 -12.62 20.40
N SER A 177 -20.63 -11.32 20.10
CA SER A 177 -21.41 -10.32 20.84
C SER A 177 -22.91 -10.57 20.76
N THR A 178 -23.42 -10.93 19.58
CA THR A 178 -24.83 -11.24 19.34
C THR A 178 -25.25 -12.50 20.08
N ALA A 179 -24.40 -13.54 20.09
CA ALA A 179 -24.66 -14.75 20.87
C ALA A 179 -24.70 -14.47 22.38
N VAL A 180 -23.80 -13.60 22.88
CA VAL A 180 -23.81 -13.17 24.27
C VAL A 180 -25.10 -12.42 24.61
N ILE A 181 -25.55 -11.51 23.75
CA ILE A 181 -26.83 -10.81 23.92
C ILE A 181 -27.99 -11.79 23.97
N ALA A 182 -28.04 -12.76 23.05
CA ALA A 182 -29.13 -13.71 22.96
C ALA A 182 -29.23 -14.67 24.17
N VAL A 183 -28.10 -15.02 24.80
CA VAL A 183 -28.07 -15.99 25.91
C VAL A 183 -28.09 -15.32 27.28
N PHE A 184 -27.37 -14.20 27.43
CA PHE A 184 -27.14 -13.55 28.72
C PHE A 184 -27.90 -12.23 28.90
N ASP A 185 -28.62 -11.75 27.87
CA ASP A 185 -29.38 -10.50 27.89
C ASP A 185 -28.53 -9.27 28.27
N VAL A 186 -27.30 -9.22 27.72
CA VAL A 186 -26.33 -8.14 27.95
C VAL A 186 -26.23 -7.23 26.72
N PRO A 187 -27.14 -6.25 26.54
CA PRO A 187 -27.22 -5.44 25.32
C PRO A 187 -25.98 -4.54 25.10
N ILE A 188 -25.20 -4.29 26.15
CA ILE A 188 -23.98 -3.47 26.10
C ILE A 188 -22.81 -4.22 25.42
N ALA A 189 -22.92 -5.55 25.21
CA ALA A 189 -21.86 -6.32 24.56
C ALA A 189 -21.58 -5.85 23.12
N ASP A 190 -22.62 -5.50 22.35
CA ASP A 190 -22.52 -4.99 20.97
C ASP A 190 -21.73 -3.67 20.89
N PRO A 191 -22.08 -2.59 21.60
CA PRO A 191 -21.34 -1.34 21.52
C PRO A 191 -19.90 -1.45 22.05
N ILE A 192 -19.60 -2.33 23.02
CA ILE A 192 -18.22 -2.59 23.44
C ILE A 192 -17.41 -3.20 22.30
N VAL A 193 -17.95 -4.23 21.64
CA VAL A 193 -17.29 -4.89 20.52
C VAL A 193 -17.12 -3.95 19.34
N ALA A 194 -18.14 -3.16 19.01
CA ALA A 194 -18.07 -2.15 17.96
C ALA A 194 -16.97 -1.11 18.22
N VAL A 195 -16.82 -0.63 19.47
CA VAL A 195 -15.72 0.28 19.85
C VAL A 195 -14.35 -0.39 19.70
N LEU A 196 -14.21 -1.67 20.08
CA LEU A 196 -12.95 -2.40 19.92
C LEU A 196 -12.55 -2.53 18.44
N ILE A 197 -13.50 -2.88 17.57
CA ILE A 197 -13.29 -2.95 16.12
C ILE A 197 -12.92 -1.56 15.60
N ALA A 198 -13.65 -0.52 15.98
CA ALA A 198 -13.40 0.87 15.55
C ALA A 198 -11.98 1.35 15.91
N VAL A 199 -11.47 1.02 17.10
CA VAL A 199 -10.09 1.35 17.52
C VAL A 199 -9.06 0.63 16.65
N LEU A 200 -9.29 -0.65 16.33
CA LEU A 200 -8.40 -1.42 15.47
C LEU A 200 -8.36 -0.84 14.05
N VAL A 201 -9.52 -0.50 13.50
CA VAL A 201 -9.64 0.13 12.18
C VAL A 201 -8.96 1.50 12.18
N LEU A 202 -9.14 2.32 13.22
CA LEU A 202 -8.50 3.63 13.32
C LEU A 202 -6.98 3.53 13.37
N TRP A 203 -6.45 2.57 14.12
CA TRP A 203 -5.01 2.31 14.18
C TRP A 203 -4.45 1.89 12.81
N SER A 204 -5.15 1.00 12.12
CA SER A 204 -4.81 0.59 10.75
C SER A 204 -4.83 1.77 9.77
N ALA A 205 -5.90 2.57 9.78
CA ALA A 205 -6.03 3.77 8.95
C ALA A 205 -4.91 4.78 9.23
N GLY A 206 -4.57 5.01 10.50
CA GLY A 206 -3.47 5.88 10.89
C GLY A 206 -2.11 5.41 10.36
N LYS A 207 -1.86 4.09 10.39
CA LYS A 207 -0.65 3.50 9.81
C LYS A 207 -0.58 3.72 8.29
N VAL A 208 -1.67 3.41 7.57
CA VAL A 208 -1.75 3.59 6.12
C VAL A 208 -1.58 5.06 5.73
N LEU A 209 -2.21 5.99 6.46
CA LEU A 209 -2.05 7.42 6.25
C LEU A 209 -0.60 7.86 6.44
N TRP A 210 0.08 7.36 7.47
CA TRP A 210 1.47 7.71 7.73
C TRP A 210 2.42 7.17 6.65
N GLU A 211 2.25 5.92 6.24
CA GLU A 211 3.07 5.27 5.22
C GLU A 211 2.89 5.94 3.85
N SER A 212 1.64 6.12 3.41
CA SER A 212 1.33 6.81 2.15
C SER A 212 1.79 8.28 2.16
N SER A 213 1.56 9.01 3.24
CA SER A 213 2.06 10.40 3.39
C SER A 213 3.58 10.47 3.31
N SER A 214 4.27 9.50 3.92
CA SER A 214 5.73 9.42 3.87
C SER A 214 6.23 9.30 2.43
N ILE A 215 5.59 8.46 1.60
CA ILE A 215 5.93 8.31 0.18
C ILE A 215 5.61 9.61 -0.59
N LEU A 216 4.43 10.21 -0.37
CA LEU A 216 4.02 11.45 -1.04
C LEU A 216 4.96 12.62 -0.71
N LEU A 217 5.45 12.67 0.52
CA LEU A 217 6.42 13.67 1.00
C LEU A 217 7.87 13.30 0.67
N ALA A 218 8.09 12.29 -0.18
CA ALA A 218 9.41 11.85 -0.63
C ALA A 218 10.37 11.51 0.53
N ARG A 219 9.84 10.94 1.62
CA ARG A 219 10.65 10.44 2.73
C ARG A 219 11.52 9.28 2.23
N SER A 220 12.76 9.24 2.71
CA SER A 220 13.67 8.13 2.44
C SER A 220 13.15 6.83 3.10
N PRO A 221 13.11 5.69 2.36
CA PRO A 221 12.69 4.41 2.92
C PRO A 221 13.78 3.71 3.73
N THR A 222 15.03 4.14 3.59
CA THR A 222 16.20 3.51 4.19
C THR A 222 17.04 4.54 4.96
N ASP A 223 17.91 4.04 5.84
CA ASP A 223 18.83 4.92 6.55
C ASP A 223 19.88 5.45 5.58
N THR A 224 19.76 6.74 5.25
CA THR A 224 20.65 7.41 4.31
C THR A 224 22.08 7.53 4.85
N ASN A 225 22.28 7.49 6.17
CA ASN A 225 23.62 7.48 6.76
C ASN A 225 24.28 6.11 6.58
N GLN A 226 23.53 5.03 6.79
CA GLN A 226 24.04 3.68 6.54
C GLN A 226 24.44 3.52 5.07
N LEU A 227 23.57 3.94 4.14
CA LEU A 227 23.85 3.85 2.71
C LEU A 227 25.07 4.70 2.31
N ARG A 228 25.23 5.87 2.91
CA ARG A 228 26.43 6.72 2.76
C ARG A 228 27.69 6.01 3.25
N ASP A 229 27.64 5.38 4.42
CA ASP A 229 28.79 4.65 4.98
C ASP A 229 29.17 3.46 4.09
N GLU A 230 28.18 2.74 3.55
CA GLU A 230 28.39 1.64 2.60
C GLU A 230 29.03 2.13 1.29
N LEU A 231 28.63 3.29 0.77
CA LEU A 231 29.26 3.89 -0.41
C LEU A 231 30.71 4.33 -0.16
N LEU A 232 31.03 4.80 1.05
CA LEU A 232 32.40 5.16 1.46
C LEU A 232 33.33 3.95 1.58
N THR A 233 32.79 2.73 1.66
CA THR A 233 33.62 1.50 1.63
C THR A 233 34.15 1.14 0.25
N ILE A 234 33.65 1.79 -0.82
CA ILE A 234 34.08 1.54 -2.18
C ILE A 234 35.49 2.12 -2.38
N ASP A 235 36.44 1.26 -2.71
CA ASP A 235 37.80 1.67 -3.05
C ASP A 235 37.80 2.69 -4.19
N GLY A 236 38.46 3.83 -3.96
CA GLY A 236 38.48 4.99 -4.86
C GLY A 236 37.44 6.09 -4.58
N VAL A 237 36.46 5.87 -3.68
CA VAL A 237 35.52 6.91 -3.22
C VAL A 237 36.10 7.64 -2.02
N GLU A 238 36.33 8.95 -2.15
CA GLU A 238 36.85 9.79 -1.07
C GLU A 238 35.73 10.44 -0.25
N ARG A 239 34.63 10.81 -0.93
CA ARG A 239 33.53 11.56 -0.31
C ARG A 239 32.21 11.27 -1.01
N VAL A 240 31.14 11.25 -0.21
CA VAL A 240 29.75 11.16 -0.68
C VAL A 240 29.07 12.50 -0.40
N ASP A 241 28.43 13.08 -1.40
CA ASP A 241 27.68 14.33 -1.31
C ASP A 241 26.31 14.17 -1.96
N ASP A 242 25.38 15.05 -1.57
CA ASP A 242 24.05 15.17 -2.21
C ASP A 242 23.29 13.83 -2.34
N LEU A 243 23.49 12.92 -1.38
CA LEU A 243 22.79 11.65 -1.35
C LEU A 243 21.33 11.89 -0.95
N HIS A 244 20.45 11.82 -1.94
CA HIS A 244 19.01 11.85 -1.77
C HIS A 244 18.41 10.52 -2.19
N VAL A 245 17.59 9.94 -1.32
CA VAL A 245 16.88 8.69 -1.57
C VAL A 245 15.41 8.93 -1.25
N TRP A 246 14.52 8.55 -2.16
CA TRP A 246 13.07 8.70 -1.97
C TRP A 246 12.30 7.60 -2.68
N GLN A 247 11.04 7.42 -2.29
CA GLN A 247 10.12 6.50 -2.97
C GLN A 247 9.20 7.26 -3.93
N VAL A 248 8.99 6.68 -5.11
CA VAL A 248 7.95 7.10 -6.07
C VAL A 248 6.65 6.33 -5.77
N CYS A 249 6.77 5.03 -5.49
CA CYS A 249 5.71 4.16 -4.97
C CYS A 249 6.36 3.08 -4.08
N SER A 250 5.58 2.11 -3.58
CA SER A 250 6.09 1.06 -2.70
C SER A 250 7.14 0.14 -3.34
N GLN A 251 7.23 0.13 -4.68
CA GLN A 251 8.11 -0.74 -5.48
C GLN A 251 9.15 0.03 -6.31
N LEU A 252 9.21 1.35 -6.18
CA LEU A 252 10.13 2.17 -6.96
C LEU A 252 10.81 3.20 -6.05
N THR A 253 12.00 2.85 -5.61
CA THR A 253 12.92 3.68 -4.85
C THR A 253 13.95 4.28 -5.80
N VAL A 254 14.12 5.60 -5.72
CA VAL A 254 15.04 6.36 -6.54
C VAL A 254 16.11 6.98 -5.66
N ALA A 255 17.35 6.98 -6.13
CA ALA A 255 18.44 7.72 -5.51
C ALA A 255 19.17 8.64 -6.49
N THR A 256 19.63 9.77 -5.98
CA THR A 256 20.65 10.60 -6.62
C THR A 256 21.80 10.73 -5.65
N VAL A 257 23.02 10.58 -6.14
CA VAL A 257 24.22 10.72 -5.31
C VAL A 257 25.36 11.28 -6.13
N ARG A 258 26.19 12.06 -5.45
CA ARG A 258 27.45 12.56 -5.98
C ARG A 258 28.60 11.95 -5.20
N LEU A 259 29.58 11.41 -5.92
CA LEU A 259 30.77 10.82 -5.33
C LEU A 259 31.99 11.62 -5.79
N SER A 260 32.83 12.05 -4.85
CA SER A 260 34.18 12.53 -5.17
C SER A 260 35.09 11.32 -5.26
N ASP A 261 35.77 11.16 -6.39
CA ASP A 261 36.65 10.03 -6.64
C ASP A 261 38.11 10.44 -6.89
N ALA A 262 39.01 9.52 -6.56
CA ALA A 262 40.46 9.66 -6.76
C ALA A 262 40.94 9.04 -8.09
N ALA A 263 40.03 8.67 -9.00
CA ALA A 263 40.41 7.91 -10.18
C ALA A 263 41.20 8.77 -11.17
N GLU A 264 42.32 8.22 -11.64
CA GLU A 264 43.17 8.87 -12.65
C GLU A 264 42.76 8.50 -14.08
N THR A 265 42.04 7.38 -14.23
CA THR A 265 41.61 6.86 -15.53
C THR A 265 40.10 6.80 -15.65
N PHE A 266 39.60 6.90 -16.89
CA PHE A 266 38.18 6.72 -17.19
C PHE A 266 37.69 5.30 -16.89
N GLU A 267 38.57 4.30 -16.94
CA GLU A 267 38.24 2.91 -16.62
C GLU A 267 37.99 2.73 -15.11
N ASP A 268 38.82 3.34 -14.28
CA ASP A 268 38.66 3.35 -12.82
C ASP A 268 37.36 4.08 -12.41
N GLN A 269 37.05 5.22 -13.03
CA GLN A 269 35.78 5.93 -12.80
C GLN A 269 34.56 5.06 -13.14
N GLN A 270 34.59 4.35 -14.27
CA GLN A 270 33.51 3.44 -14.62
C GLN A 270 33.35 2.29 -13.62
N MET A 271 34.46 1.76 -13.10
CA MET A 271 34.46 0.72 -12.08
C MET A 271 33.86 1.21 -10.76
N ILE A 272 34.22 2.42 -10.31
CA ILE A 272 33.64 3.05 -9.12
C ILE A 272 32.13 3.26 -9.31
N ARG A 273 31.71 3.84 -10.44
CA ARG A 273 30.29 4.05 -10.76
C ARG A 273 29.49 2.75 -10.74
N ARG A 274 30.05 1.67 -11.29
CA ARG A 274 29.40 0.35 -11.29
C ARG A 274 29.25 -0.21 -9.88
N ARG A 275 30.31 -0.16 -9.07
CA ARG A 275 30.27 -0.60 -7.65
C ARG A 275 29.27 0.22 -6.83
N ALA A 276 29.17 1.53 -7.10
CA ALA A 276 28.19 2.39 -6.44
C ALA A 276 26.75 1.98 -6.80
N HIS A 277 26.45 1.72 -8.08
CA HIS A 277 25.14 1.19 -8.48
C HIS A 277 24.85 -0.15 -7.80
N GLU A 278 25.80 -1.09 -7.78
CA GLU A 278 25.63 -2.39 -7.13
C GLU A 278 25.31 -2.24 -5.63
N GLN A 279 25.99 -1.33 -4.91
CA GLN A 279 25.71 -1.07 -3.50
C GLN A 279 24.34 -0.42 -3.29
N LEU A 280 23.98 0.57 -4.10
CA LEU A 280 22.66 1.21 -4.03
C LEU A 280 21.53 0.19 -4.29
N THR A 281 21.69 -0.70 -5.28
CA THR A 281 20.73 -1.76 -5.55
C THR A 281 20.62 -2.75 -4.39
N ARG A 282 21.73 -3.15 -3.77
CA ARG A 282 21.69 -3.97 -2.54
C ARG A 282 20.99 -3.26 -1.38
N GLY A 283 21.12 -1.93 -1.31
CA GLY A 283 20.41 -1.06 -0.38
C GLY A 283 18.94 -0.82 -0.70
N GLY A 284 18.38 -1.50 -1.72
CA GLY A 284 16.96 -1.39 -2.09
C GLY A 284 16.61 -0.21 -3.00
N VAL A 285 17.58 0.37 -3.70
CA VAL A 285 17.35 1.40 -4.72
C VAL A 285 17.15 0.76 -6.09
N ASP A 286 16.00 1.03 -6.71
CA ASP A 286 15.62 0.48 -8.02
C ASP A 286 16.20 1.30 -9.18
N HIS A 287 16.29 2.62 -9.00
CA HIS A 287 16.87 3.53 -9.99
C HIS A 287 17.80 4.54 -9.34
N ALA A 288 19.04 4.63 -9.83
CA ALA A 288 20.04 5.54 -9.27
C ALA A 288 20.67 6.41 -10.36
N THR A 289 20.88 7.68 -10.04
CA THR A 289 21.81 8.54 -10.78
C THR A 289 23.06 8.76 -9.91
N VAL A 290 24.21 8.33 -10.41
CA VAL A 290 25.51 8.51 -9.74
C VAL A 290 26.36 9.50 -10.54
N GLU A 291 26.57 10.69 -9.99
CA GLU A 291 27.49 11.69 -10.52
C GLU A 291 28.88 11.49 -9.90
N LEU A 292 29.92 11.46 -10.74
CA LEU A 292 31.31 11.37 -10.30
C LEU A 292 31.97 12.74 -10.46
N LEU A 293 32.60 13.23 -9.40
CA LEU A 293 33.40 14.45 -9.41
C LEU A 293 34.88 14.12 -9.29
N GLY A 294 35.66 14.60 -10.25
CA GLY A 294 37.11 14.61 -10.13
C GLY A 294 37.60 15.69 -9.15
N THR A 295 38.85 15.56 -8.73
CA THR A 295 39.53 16.46 -7.78
C THR A 295 39.51 17.95 -8.15
N ALA A 296 39.40 18.29 -9.44
CA ALA A 296 39.29 19.68 -9.91
C ALA A 296 37.92 20.32 -9.59
N ASP A 297 36.83 19.55 -9.68
CA ASP A 297 35.45 20.05 -9.51
C ASP A 297 35.08 20.26 -8.03
N VAL A 298 35.67 19.47 -7.13
CA VAL A 298 35.48 19.59 -5.68
C VAL A 298 35.86 20.99 -5.16
N ASN A 299 36.89 21.61 -5.75
CA ASN A 299 37.36 22.94 -5.34
C ASN A 299 36.45 24.07 -5.83
N ALA A 300 35.81 23.91 -7.01
CA ALA A 300 34.90 24.89 -7.58
C ALA A 300 33.54 24.93 -6.86
N GLU A 301 33.08 23.81 -6.30
CA GLU A 301 31.78 23.73 -5.61
C GLU A 301 31.76 24.24 -4.17
N SER A 302 32.91 24.36 -3.50
CA SER A 302 32.95 24.97 -2.16
C SER A 302 32.38 26.40 -2.16
N THR A 303 32.38 27.06 -3.32
CA THR A 303 31.85 28.41 -3.55
C THR A 303 30.35 28.48 -3.87
N THR A 304 29.68 27.37 -4.20
CA THR A 304 28.30 27.36 -4.74
C THR A 304 27.27 26.64 -3.88
N ARG A 305 27.65 26.13 -2.70
CA ARG A 305 26.70 25.49 -1.76
C ARG A 305 25.59 26.46 -1.36
N THR A 306 24.41 26.33 -1.97
CA THR A 306 23.15 26.74 -1.34
C THR A 306 22.89 25.79 -0.18
N SER A 307 23.23 26.26 1.01
CA SER A 307 22.93 25.65 2.30
C SER A 307 21.44 25.30 2.42
N HIS A 308 21.10 24.03 2.20
CA HIS A 308 19.92 23.39 2.78
C HIS A 308 20.35 22.17 3.59
N ALA A 309 21.30 22.38 4.50
CA ALA A 309 21.54 21.47 5.61
C ALA A 309 20.70 21.96 6.80
N HIS A 310 19.61 21.25 7.09
CA HIS A 310 18.89 21.30 8.36
C HIS A 310 18.79 19.89 8.91
#